data_AF-A0A641AFC3-F1
#
_entry.id   AF-A0A641AFC3-F1
#
_cell.length_a   1.000
_cell.length_b   1.000
_cell.length_c   1.000
_cell.angle_alpha   90.00
_cell.angle_beta   90.00
_cell.angle_gamma   90.00
#
_symmetry.space_group_name_H-M   'P 1'
#
loop_
_entity.id
_entity.type
_entity.pdbx_description
1 polymer ?
#
loop_
_entity_poly.entity_id
_entity_poly.type
_entity_poly.pdbx_seq_one_letter_code
_entity_poly.pdbx_strand_id
1 'polypeptide(L)'
;MAIKFIQMADPQFGMFASISKLTKEEAADRSREGLNLRYVEEEFDGFEPEIKLFTKAIEQANHYEPDFVVMCGDMVNEADSLEQREELFRIADQLDKSIPIYWVAGNHDVGNSPTRASLESYRKLFGPDNYSFQKNDCYFIAINSSVCSDPSAVPEEWEYLIEFLENELSKASDNGSLHKIIFLHHPLFLTTADEADNYFAIPSPRRQQIIDMLDHFKVSAVFSGHLHRNNYRSLNGIEYISSGPVGYPLDADPSGIRIVDLDGNGLDHRYISLE
;
A
#
# COMPACT_ATOMS: atom_id res chain seq x y z
N MET A 1 -4.27 -25.19 -0.52
CA MET A 1 -3.16 -25.10 0.47
C MET A 1 -3.19 -23.71 1.10
N ALA A 2 -2.87 -23.57 2.38
CA ALA A 2 -2.84 -22.25 3.03
C ALA A 2 -1.69 -21.40 2.49
N ILE A 3 -1.88 -20.08 2.39
CA ILE A 3 -0.87 -19.08 2.05
C ILE A 3 -0.75 -18.12 3.21
N LYS A 4 0.48 -17.72 3.53
CA LYS A 4 0.74 -16.73 4.57
C LYS A 4 1.59 -15.61 4.01
N PHE A 5 1.14 -14.37 4.09
CA PHE A 5 1.95 -13.24 3.65
C PHE A 5 1.97 -12.14 4.69
N ILE A 6 2.98 -11.27 4.57
CA ILE A 6 3.07 -10.07 5.38
C ILE A 6 2.78 -8.88 4.49
N GLN A 7 1.78 -8.09 4.88
CA GLN A 7 1.55 -6.77 4.32
C GLN A 7 2.27 -5.74 5.17
N MET A 8 3.06 -4.92 4.50
CA MET A 8 3.68 -3.71 5.02
C MET A 8 3.20 -2.53 4.18
N ALA A 9 3.24 -1.32 4.74
CA ALA A 9 2.88 -0.11 4.02
C ALA A 9 3.69 1.07 4.56
N ASP A 10 3.93 2.08 3.74
CA ASP A 10 4.41 3.39 4.18
C ASP A 10 5.67 3.33 5.10
N PRO A 11 6.77 2.63 4.72
CA PRO A 11 8.04 2.83 5.43
C PRO A 11 8.53 4.28 5.27
N GLN A 12 8.20 4.90 4.13
CA GLN A 12 8.31 6.32 3.80
C GLN A 12 9.59 6.99 4.34
N PHE A 13 10.74 6.45 3.96
CA PHE A 13 12.06 6.95 4.38
C PHE A 13 12.16 8.47 4.18
N GLY A 14 12.41 9.23 5.25
CA GLY A 14 12.50 10.69 5.23
C GLY A 14 11.27 11.42 5.78
N MET A 15 10.17 10.71 6.03
CA MET A 15 8.95 11.30 6.58
C MET A 15 9.16 11.83 8.01
N PHE A 16 9.93 11.14 8.87
CA PHE A 16 10.19 11.63 10.23
C PHE A 16 10.91 12.97 10.23
N ALA A 17 11.99 13.10 9.43
CA ALA A 17 12.73 14.35 9.28
C ALA A 17 11.89 15.46 8.62
N SER A 18 11.03 15.10 7.65
CA SER A 18 10.11 16.05 7.00
C SER A 18 9.09 16.60 7.99
N ILE A 19 8.46 15.73 8.80
CA ILE A 19 7.45 16.12 9.79
C ILE A 19 8.05 16.90 10.94
N SER A 20 9.24 16.52 11.45
CA SER A 20 9.85 17.20 12.59
C SER A 20 10.25 18.65 12.30
N LYS A 21 10.37 19.00 11.00
CA LYS A 21 10.72 20.35 10.54
C LYS A 21 9.50 21.24 10.29
N LEU A 22 8.29 20.73 10.50
CA LEU A 22 7.06 21.53 10.38
C LEU A 22 6.94 22.54 11.51
N THR A 23 6.56 23.75 11.15
CA THR A 23 6.10 24.75 12.12
C THR A 23 4.77 24.32 12.75
N LYS A 24 4.42 24.91 13.90
CA LYS A 24 3.13 24.67 14.56
C LYS A 24 1.94 25.01 13.68
N GLU A 25 2.07 26.01 12.80
CA GLU A 25 1.03 26.40 11.86
C GLU A 25 0.88 25.35 10.75
N GLU A 26 1.96 24.90 10.13
CA GLU A 26 1.93 23.85 9.11
C GLU A 26 1.41 22.51 9.66
N ALA A 27 1.80 22.15 10.89
CA ALA A 27 1.27 20.96 11.56
C ALA A 27 -0.24 21.07 11.84
N ALA A 28 -0.71 22.27 12.23
CA ALA A 28 -2.14 22.53 12.43
C ALA A 28 -2.91 22.51 11.11
N ASP A 29 -2.32 22.96 10.00
CA ASP A 29 -2.92 22.95 8.67
C ASP A 29 -3.11 21.51 8.17
N ARG A 30 -2.08 20.68 8.26
CA ARG A 30 -2.15 19.25 7.94
C ARG A 30 -3.16 18.50 8.83
N SER A 31 -3.28 18.90 10.10
CA SER A 31 -4.31 18.36 10.99
C SER A 31 -5.74 18.68 10.53
N ARG A 32 -5.96 19.86 9.92
CA ARG A 32 -7.28 20.23 9.35
C ARG A 32 -7.61 19.43 8.09
N GLU A 33 -6.61 18.90 7.41
CA GLU A 33 -6.77 17.97 6.27
C GLU A 33 -6.97 16.51 6.72
N GLY A 34 -7.03 16.25 8.03
CA GLY A 34 -7.31 14.94 8.60
C GLY A 34 -6.07 14.09 8.92
N LEU A 35 -4.87 14.66 8.81
CA LEU A 35 -3.61 14.03 9.22
C LEU A 35 -3.35 14.36 10.70
N ASN A 36 -3.65 13.45 11.63
CA ASN A 36 -3.36 13.67 13.05
C ASN A 36 -1.85 13.51 13.31
N LEU A 37 -1.09 14.57 13.03
CA LEU A 37 0.35 14.59 13.28
C LEU A 37 0.58 14.61 14.80
N ARG A 38 1.25 13.57 15.33
CA ARG A 38 1.87 13.68 16.64
C ARG A 38 2.96 14.75 16.53
N TYR A 39 2.87 15.83 17.29
CA TYR A 39 3.95 16.80 17.33
C TYR A 39 5.16 16.15 18.02
N VAL A 40 6.32 16.20 17.37
CA VAL A 40 7.58 15.78 17.97
C VAL A 40 8.40 17.05 18.28
N GLU A 41 8.81 17.22 19.54
CA GLU A 41 9.63 18.36 19.98
C GLU A 41 11.08 18.28 19.50
N GLU A 42 11.53 17.07 19.14
CA GLU A 42 12.87 16.78 18.67
C GLU A 42 12.90 16.83 17.14
N GLU A 43 13.78 17.68 16.58
CA GLU A 43 14.10 17.65 15.16
C GLU A 43 14.89 16.39 14.84
N PHE A 44 14.44 15.61 13.86
CA PHE A 44 15.22 14.51 13.32
C PHE A 44 16.01 14.98 12.10
N ASP A 45 17.28 14.62 12.07
CA ASP A 45 18.10 14.66 10.86
C ASP A 45 18.35 13.22 10.37
N GLY A 46 18.10 12.97 9.09
CA GLY A 46 18.26 11.65 8.48
C GLY A 46 17.05 10.72 8.64
N PHE A 47 17.29 9.41 8.60
CA PHE A 47 16.27 8.37 8.50
C PHE A 47 16.35 7.32 9.63
N GLU A 48 16.99 7.65 10.76
CA GLU A 48 17.23 6.68 11.83
C GLU A 48 15.95 5.96 12.33
N PRO A 49 14.81 6.66 12.54
CA PRO A 49 13.56 6.01 12.92
C PRO A 49 13.08 5.00 11.86
N GLU A 50 13.07 5.40 10.59
CA GLU A 50 12.65 4.54 9.47
C GLU A 50 13.60 3.35 9.28
N ILE A 51 14.92 3.57 9.38
CA ILE A 51 15.94 2.51 9.36
C ILE A 51 15.65 1.49 10.45
N LYS A 52 15.41 1.93 11.69
CA LYS A 52 15.16 1.05 12.83
C LYS A 52 13.86 0.26 12.65
N LEU A 53 12.78 0.93 12.28
CA LEU A 53 11.47 0.29 12.11
C LEU A 53 11.45 -0.68 10.93
N PHE A 54 11.97 -0.29 9.77
CA PHE A 54 12.01 -1.16 8.60
C PHE A 54 12.97 -2.33 8.79
N THR A 55 14.11 -2.13 9.47
CA THR A 55 15.00 -3.25 9.84
C THR A 55 14.27 -4.27 10.71
N LYS A 56 13.56 -3.82 11.74
CA LYS A 56 12.72 -4.71 12.57
C LYS A 56 11.64 -5.42 11.74
N ALA A 57 11.00 -4.73 10.81
CA ALA A 57 9.98 -5.32 9.94
C ALA A 57 10.56 -6.46 9.09
N ILE A 58 11.73 -6.27 8.50
CA ILE A 58 12.45 -7.30 7.74
C ILE A 58 12.90 -8.46 8.63
N GLU A 59 13.41 -8.18 9.84
CA GLU A 59 13.76 -9.22 10.82
C GLU A 59 12.54 -10.07 11.22
N GLN A 60 11.38 -9.44 11.45
CA GLN A 60 10.13 -10.14 11.74
C GLN A 60 9.67 -10.98 10.55
N ALA A 61 9.79 -10.48 9.32
CA ALA A 61 9.47 -11.25 8.12
C ALA A 61 10.37 -12.47 7.97
N ASN A 62 11.68 -12.32 8.15
CA ASN A 62 12.62 -13.44 8.16
C ASN A 62 12.29 -14.48 9.24
N HIS A 63 11.89 -14.03 10.44
CA HIS A 63 11.50 -14.94 11.52
C HIS A 63 10.18 -15.67 11.25
N TYR A 64 9.22 -15.00 10.61
CA TYR A 64 7.90 -15.57 10.33
C TYR A 64 7.89 -16.52 9.12
N GLU A 65 8.87 -16.40 8.22
CA GLU A 65 9.00 -17.18 6.99
C GLU A 65 7.71 -17.18 6.12
N PRO A 66 7.15 -16.00 5.78
CA PRO A 66 5.96 -15.94 4.94
C PRO A 66 6.24 -16.43 3.52
N ASP A 67 5.17 -16.78 2.82
CA ASP A 67 5.17 -17.09 1.40
C ASP A 67 5.62 -15.92 0.52
N PHE A 68 5.40 -14.69 0.98
CA PHE A 68 5.86 -13.44 0.38
C PHE A 68 5.63 -12.25 1.31
N VAL A 69 6.27 -11.12 0.98
CA VAL A 69 6.00 -9.80 1.54
C VAL A 69 5.39 -8.93 0.45
N VAL A 70 4.42 -8.09 0.79
CA VAL A 70 3.91 -7.02 -0.08
C VAL A 70 4.07 -5.66 0.59
N MET A 71 4.60 -4.70 -0.14
CA MET A 71 4.80 -3.31 0.28
C MET A 71 3.78 -2.42 -0.42
N CYS A 72 2.74 -2.01 0.30
CA CYS A 72 1.60 -1.22 -0.19
C CYS A 72 1.94 0.28 -0.34
N GLY A 73 2.98 0.62 -1.09
CA GLY A 73 3.32 1.99 -1.50
C GLY A 73 4.03 2.87 -0.47
N ASP A 74 4.44 4.03 -0.97
CA ASP A 74 5.16 5.09 -0.27
C ASP A 74 6.44 4.57 0.38
N MET A 75 7.31 4.01 -0.47
CA MET A 75 8.59 3.46 -0.05
C MET A 75 9.53 4.55 0.50
N VAL A 76 9.54 5.72 -0.13
CA VAL A 76 10.38 6.88 0.22
C VAL A 76 9.51 8.13 0.30
N ASN A 77 9.92 9.13 1.08
CA ASN A 77 9.18 10.39 1.18
C ASN A 77 9.39 11.28 -0.04
N GLU A 78 10.59 11.28 -0.63
CA GLU A 78 10.92 12.06 -1.83
C GLU A 78 11.33 11.12 -2.97
N ALA A 79 10.48 11.01 -3.99
CA ALA A 79 10.64 10.07 -5.10
C ALA A 79 12.00 10.14 -5.80
N ASP A 80 12.65 11.31 -5.82
CA ASP A 80 13.92 11.57 -6.49
C ASP A 80 15.15 11.37 -5.58
N SER A 81 14.96 11.26 -4.25
CA SER A 81 16.03 11.08 -3.27
C SER A 81 16.76 9.75 -3.44
N LEU A 82 18.02 9.82 -3.87
CA LEU A 82 18.88 8.64 -3.97
C LEU A 82 19.18 8.03 -2.60
N GLU A 83 19.41 8.87 -1.59
CA GLU A 83 19.79 8.44 -0.24
C GLU A 83 18.68 7.61 0.42
N GLN A 84 17.42 8.08 0.32
CA GLN A 84 16.26 7.36 0.87
C GLN A 84 16.08 6.00 0.18
N ARG A 85 16.25 5.95 -1.15
CA ARG A 85 16.14 4.70 -1.92
C ARG A 85 17.28 3.73 -1.60
N GLU A 86 18.50 4.22 -1.46
CA GLU A 86 19.65 3.38 -1.12
C GLU A 86 19.47 2.72 0.24
N GLU A 87 19.00 3.46 1.26
CA GLU A 87 18.72 2.91 2.58
C GLU A 87 17.55 1.92 2.58
N LEU A 88 16.46 2.24 1.89
CA LEU A 88 15.35 1.32 1.68
C LEU A 88 15.84 0.00 1.08
N PHE A 89 16.55 0.04 -0.05
CA PHE A 89 17.02 -1.17 -0.72
C PHE A 89 18.08 -1.91 0.09
N ARG A 90 18.96 -1.21 0.80
CA ARG A 90 19.95 -1.83 1.70
C ARG A 90 19.28 -2.65 2.80
N ILE A 91 18.15 -2.19 3.33
CA ILE A 91 17.39 -2.91 4.37
C ILE A 91 16.54 -4.02 3.75
N ALA A 92 15.82 -3.73 2.65
CA ALA A 92 15.04 -4.74 1.95
C ALA A 92 15.91 -5.92 1.46
N ASP A 93 17.17 -5.69 1.10
CA ASP A 93 18.12 -6.73 0.69
C ASP A 93 18.49 -7.70 1.84
N GLN A 94 18.17 -7.38 3.09
CA GLN A 94 18.35 -8.28 4.24
C GLN A 94 17.20 -9.31 4.38
N LEU A 95 16.12 -9.16 3.61
CA LEU A 95 15.08 -10.19 3.53
C LEU A 95 15.67 -11.48 2.95
N ASP A 96 15.30 -12.63 3.52
CA ASP A 96 15.69 -13.94 3.03
C ASP A 96 15.33 -14.07 1.54
N LYS A 97 16.29 -14.49 0.72
CA LYS A 97 16.13 -14.52 -0.74
C LYS A 97 15.08 -15.51 -1.23
N SER A 98 14.62 -16.42 -0.38
CA SER A 98 13.48 -17.32 -0.66
C SER A 98 12.12 -16.63 -0.50
N ILE A 99 12.05 -15.49 0.19
CA ILE A 99 10.82 -14.72 0.41
C ILE A 99 10.75 -13.61 -0.64
N PRO A 100 9.87 -13.71 -1.65
CA PRO A 100 9.72 -12.65 -2.64
C PRO A 100 9.07 -11.41 -2.01
N ILE A 101 9.49 -10.24 -2.49
CA ILE A 101 8.90 -8.95 -2.13
C ILE A 101 8.17 -8.35 -3.35
N TYR A 102 6.93 -7.94 -3.13
CA TYR A 102 6.05 -7.36 -4.13
C TYR A 102 5.82 -5.89 -3.82
N TRP A 103 6.14 -5.02 -4.78
CA TRP A 103 6.03 -3.56 -4.63
C TRP A 103 4.74 -3.05 -5.25
N VAL A 104 4.05 -2.16 -4.56
CA VAL A 104 2.85 -1.46 -5.04
C VAL A 104 3.17 0.03 -5.08
N ALA A 105 2.73 0.74 -6.11
CA ALA A 105 3.01 2.17 -6.22
C ALA A 105 2.11 3.01 -5.30
N GLY A 106 2.72 3.92 -4.53
CA GLY A 106 2.06 4.99 -3.78
C GLY A 106 2.28 6.38 -4.38
N ASN A 107 1.62 7.39 -3.81
CA ASN A 107 1.71 8.76 -4.34
C ASN A 107 3.07 9.42 -4.08
N HIS A 108 3.82 9.01 -3.05
CA HIS A 108 5.20 9.47 -2.88
C HIS A 108 6.17 8.81 -3.86
N ASP A 109 5.79 7.71 -4.50
CA ASP A 109 6.64 7.03 -5.49
C ASP A 109 6.41 7.54 -6.91
N VAL A 110 5.16 7.82 -7.29
CA VAL A 110 4.77 8.24 -8.66
C VAL A 110 4.12 9.61 -8.76
N GLY A 111 3.82 10.27 -7.64
CA GLY A 111 3.09 11.54 -7.56
C GLY A 111 1.57 11.36 -7.36
N ASN A 112 0.91 12.36 -6.77
CA ASN A 112 -0.56 12.41 -6.63
C ASN A 112 -1.28 12.43 -7.99
N SER A 113 -0.69 13.10 -8.97
CA SER A 113 -1.10 13.09 -10.37
C SER A 113 0.09 12.53 -11.19
N PRO A 114 0.17 11.20 -11.39
CA PRO A 114 1.32 10.60 -12.05
C PRO A 114 1.56 11.16 -13.45
N THR A 115 2.82 11.25 -13.82
CA THR A 115 3.26 11.62 -15.16
C THR A 115 3.92 10.42 -15.82
N ARG A 116 4.03 10.42 -17.15
CA ARG A 116 4.78 9.37 -17.85
C ARG A 116 6.20 9.19 -17.30
N ALA A 117 6.89 10.30 -17.00
CA ALA A 117 8.25 10.26 -16.45
C ALA A 117 8.32 9.65 -15.04
N SER A 118 7.36 9.97 -14.17
CA SER A 118 7.33 9.38 -12.82
C SER A 118 6.97 7.89 -12.84
N LEU A 119 6.05 7.48 -13.71
CA LEU A 119 5.74 6.06 -13.94
C LEU A 119 6.94 5.30 -14.51
N GLU A 120 7.63 5.84 -15.51
CA GLU A 120 8.86 5.24 -16.07
C GLU A 120 9.96 5.11 -15.02
N SER A 121 10.13 6.12 -14.17
CA SER A 121 11.09 6.10 -13.05
C SER A 121 10.77 4.98 -12.05
N TYR A 122 9.50 4.91 -11.61
CA TYR A 122 9.03 3.84 -10.73
C TYR A 122 9.26 2.46 -11.37
N ARG A 123 8.83 2.28 -12.62
CA ARG A 123 8.91 1.00 -13.34
C ARG A 123 10.34 0.49 -13.48
N LYS A 124 11.30 1.40 -13.64
CA LYS A 124 12.73 1.08 -13.71
C LYS A 124 13.30 0.62 -12.36
N LEU A 125 12.78 1.13 -11.24
CA LEU A 125 13.30 0.87 -9.90
C LEU A 125 12.64 -0.34 -9.24
N PHE A 126 11.31 -0.42 -9.32
CA PHE A 126 10.49 -1.38 -8.56
C PHE A 126 9.82 -2.45 -9.44
N GLY A 127 9.90 -2.31 -10.76
CA GLY A 127 9.21 -3.18 -11.72
C GLY A 127 7.82 -2.66 -12.09
N PRO A 128 6.98 -3.47 -12.76
CA PRO A 128 5.67 -3.01 -13.24
C PRO A 128 4.81 -2.47 -12.08
N ASP A 129 4.05 -1.42 -12.36
CA ASP A 129 3.13 -0.77 -11.42
C ASP A 129 1.70 -1.33 -11.51
N ASN A 130 1.43 -2.17 -12.51
CA ASN A 130 0.26 -3.05 -12.59
C ASN A 130 0.74 -4.46 -12.96
N TYR A 131 0.48 -5.45 -12.12
CA TYR A 131 0.88 -6.84 -12.37
C TYR A 131 0.05 -7.82 -11.53
N SER A 132 0.14 -9.09 -11.89
CA SER A 132 -0.51 -10.17 -11.17
C SER A 132 0.43 -11.35 -10.99
N PHE A 133 0.13 -12.18 -10.00
CA PHE A 133 0.79 -13.45 -9.81
C PHE A 133 -0.17 -14.44 -9.16
N GLN A 134 0.09 -15.72 -9.40
CA GLN A 134 -0.66 -16.81 -8.80
C GLN A 134 0.25 -17.59 -7.87
N LYS A 135 -0.25 -17.93 -6.69
CA LYS A 135 0.39 -18.86 -5.76
C LYS A 135 -0.68 -19.80 -5.22
N ASN A 136 -0.46 -21.11 -5.34
CA ASN A 136 -1.48 -22.13 -5.07
C ASN A 136 -2.82 -21.78 -5.76
N ASP A 137 -3.93 -21.86 -5.01
CA ASP A 137 -5.29 -21.58 -5.49
C ASP A 137 -5.67 -20.09 -5.30
N CYS A 138 -4.70 -19.20 -5.08
CA CYS A 138 -4.93 -17.77 -4.86
C CYS A 138 -4.33 -16.92 -5.98
N TYR A 139 -5.06 -15.90 -6.38
CA TYR A 139 -4.67 -14.94 -7.40
C TYR A 139 -4.51 -13.56 -6.79
N PHE A 140 -3.36 -12.93 -7.05
CA PHE A 140 -3.00 -11.64 -6.48
C PHE A 140 -2.80 -10.63 -7.59
N ILE A 141 -3.35 -9.43 -7.43
CA ILE A 141 -3.31 -8.36 -8.44
C ILE A 141 -2.89 -7.08 -7.75
N ALA A 142 -1.78 -6.49 -8.19
CA ALA A 142 -1.34 -5.17 -7.77
C ALA A 142 -1.74 -4.14 -8.83
N ILE A 143 -2.35 -3.02 -8.41
CA ILE A 143 -2.73 -1.91 -9.29
C ILE A 143 -2.19 -0.58 -8.78
N ASN A 144 -1.83 0.31 -9.72
CA ASN A 144 -1.35 1.65 -9.41
C ASN A 144 -2.51 2.58 -9.04
N SER A 145 -2.83 2.63 -7.75
CA SER A 145 -3.91 3.49 -7.26
C SER A 145 -3.69 4.99 -7.44
N SER A 146 -2.46 5.48 -7.65
CA SER A 146 -2.24 6.90 -7.94
C SER A 146 -2.83 7.28 -9.31
N VAL A 147 -2.83 6.36 -10.28
CA VAL A 147 -3.54 6.52 -11.55
C VAL A 147 -5.06 6.47 -11.34
N CYS A 148 -5.55 5.64 -10.40
CA CYS A 148 -6.95 5.65 -9.98
C CYS A 148 -7.34 6.96 -9.27
N SER A 149 -6.43 7.60 -8.55
CA SER A 149 -6.66 8.85 -7.82
C SER A 149 -6.73 10.03 -8.78
N ASP A 150 -5.76 10.19 -9.68
CA ASP A 150 -5.76 11.24 -10.69
C ASP A 150 -4.95 10.86 -11.96
N PRO A 151 -5.62 10.40 -13.03
CA PRO A 151 -4.97 10.06 -14.29
C PRO A 151 -4.86 11.27 -15.25
N SER A 152 -5.08 12.51 -14.80
CA SER A 152 -5.20 13.69 -15.70
C SER A 152 -4.01 13.90 -16.64
N ALA A 153 -2.79 13.55 -16.20
CA ALA A 153 -1.57 13.65 -17.00
C ALA A 153 -1.22 12.35 -17.77
N VAL A 154 -1.95 11.26 -17.53
CA VAL A 154 -1.76 9.93 -18.12
C VAL A 154 -3.10 9.19 -18.35
N PRO A 155 -4.07 9.78 -19.08
CA PRO A 155 -5.39 9.20 -19.25
C PRO A 155 -5.37 7.79 -19.88
N GLU A 156 -4.38 7.51 -20.74
CA GLU A 156 -4.18 6.20 -21.34
C GLU A 156 -3.81 5.11 -20.32
N GLU A 157 -3.13 5.47 -19.23
CA GLU A 157 -2.75 4.53 -18.17
C GLU A 157 -3.97 4.11 -17.35
N TRP A 158 -4.99 4.98 -17.23
CA TRP A 158 -6.27 4.61 -16.61
C TRP A 158 -7.04 3.60 -17.45
N GLU A 159 -7.15 3.83 -18.77
CA GLU A 159 -7.81 2.90 -19.68
C GLU A 159 -7.12 1.52 -19.66
N TYR A 160 -5.79 1.52 -19.71
CA TYR A 160 -4.98 0.32 -19.59
C TYR A 160 -5.19 -0.41 -18.24
N LEU A 161 -5.20 0.32 -17.11
CA LEU A 161 -5.38 -0.26 -15.78
C LEU A 161 -6.73 -0.96 -15.65
N ILE A 162 -7.80 -0.35 -16.15
CA ILE A 162 -9.15 -0.95 -16.09
C ILE A 162 -9.23 -2.22 -16.94
N GLU A 163 -8.71 -2.19 -18.17
CA GLU A 163 -8.65 -3.37 -19.03
C GLU A 163 -7.79 -4.47 -18.41
N PHE A 164 -6.64 -4.10 -17.84
CA PHE A 164 -5.77 -5.03 -17.12
C PHE A 164 -6.49 -5.69 -15.94
N LEU A 165 -7.14 -4.91 -15.07
CA LEU A 165 -7.83 -5.42 -13.90
C LEU A 165 -8.96 -6.39 -14.28
N GLU A 166 -9.78 -6.03 -15.28
CA GLU A 166 -10.86 -6.89 -15.76
C GLU A 166 -10.31 -8.22 -16.32
N ASN A 167 -9.26 -8.15 -17.14
CA ASN A 167 -8.62 -9.33 -17.71
C ASN A 167 -8.03 -10.25 -16.65
N GLU A 168 -7.35 -9.70 -15.64
CA GLU A 168 -6.74 -10.50 -14.57
C GLU A 168 -7.78 -11.13 -13.64
N LEU A 169 -8.88 -10.41 -13.34
CA LEU A 169 -9.99 -10.96 -12.57
C LEU A 169 -10.74 -12.06 -13.33
N SER A 170 -10.90 -11.89 -14.64
CA SER A 170 -11.46 -12.92 -15.53
C SER A 170 -10.58 -14.17 -15.53
N LYS A 171 -9.27 -14.03 -15.76
CA LYS A 171 -8.31 -15.14 -15.69
C LYS A 171 -8.34 -15.86 -14.34
N ALA A 172 -8.39 -15.10 -13.24
CA ALA A 172 -8.46 -15.68 -11.90
C ALA A 172 -9.73 -16.53 -11.72
N SER A 173 -10.85 -16.09 -12.29
CA SER A 173 -12.14 -16.80 -12.28
C SER A 173 -12.09 -18.08 -13.12
N ASP A 174 -11.55 -17.99 -14.34
CA ASP A 174 -11.42 -19.12 -15.26
C ASP A 174 -10.51 -20.21 -14.71
N ASN A 175 -9.46 -19.82 -13.99
CA ASN A 175 -8.56 -20.74 -13.29
C ASN A 175 -9.18 -21.38 -12.04
N GLY A 176 -10.40 -20.98 -11.66
CA GLY A 176 -11.05 -21.47 -10.44
C GLY A 176 -10.33 -21.05 -9.16
N SER A 177 -9.64 -19.89 -9.16
CA SER A 177 -8.92 -19.40 -7.99
C SER A 177 -9.88 -19.20 -6.83
N LEU A 178 -9.57 -19.80 -5.68
CA LEU A 178 -10.36 -19.72 -4.47
C LEU A 178 -10.40 -18.29 -3.92
N HIS A 179 -9.24 -17.64 -3.88
CA HIS A 179 -9.12 -16.25 -3.45
C HIS A 179 -8.59 -15.36 -4.56
N LYS A 180 -9.17 -14.17 -4.65
CA LYS A 180 -8.69 -13.07 -5.50
C LYS A 180 -8.41 -11.90 -4.56
N ILE A 181 -7.18 -11.44 -4.55
CA ILE A 181 -6.69 -10.42 -3.62
C ILE A 181 -6.14 -9.25 -4.41
N ILE A 182 -6.58 -8.04 -4.06
CA ILE A 182 -6.09 -6.81 -4.68
C ILE A 182 -5.13 -6.12 -3.73
N PHE A 183 -4.01 -5.65 -4.26
CA PHE A 183 -3.08 -4.76 -3.59
C PHE A 183 -3.08 -3.41 -4.29
N LEU A 184 -3.24 -2.36 -3.51
CA LEU A 184 -3.20 -0.99 -3.95
C LEU A 184 -2.65 -0.11 -2.81
N HIS A 185 -2.41 1.18 -3.05
CA HIS A 185 -1.93 2.08 -2.00
C HIS A 185 -3.08 2.87 -1.37
N HIS A 186 -3.88 3.59 -2.17
CA HIS A 186 -4.99 4.42 -1.70
C HIS A 186 -6.26 3.58 -1.46
N PRO A 187 -6.88 3.62 -0.27
CA PRO A 187 -8.14 2.91 -0.04
C PRO A 187 -9.23 3.37 -1.01
N LEU A 188 -10.10 2.44 -1.40
CA LEU A 188 -11.25 2.80 -2.22
C LEU A 188 -12.21 3.71 -1.45
N PHE A 189 -12.47 3.45 -0.17
CA PHE A 189 -13.31 4.28 0.69
C PHE A 189 -12.91 4.14 2.15
N LEU A 190 -13.26 5.12 2.98
CA LEU A 190 -12.94 5.15 4.40
C LEU A 190 -14.09 4.71 5.30
N THR A 191 -15.33 4.96 4.89
CA THR A 191 -16.55 4.69 5.68
C THR A 191 -17.57 3.93 4.86
N THR A 192 -18.00 4.50 3.73
CA THR A 192 -18.97 3.87 2.82
C THR A 192 -18.54 4.07 1.36
N ALA A 193 -18.92 3.16 0.47
CA ALA A 193 -18.55 3.23 -0.94
C ALA A 193 -19.12 4.45 -1.67
N ASP A 194 -20.19 5.05 -1.14
CA ASP A 194 -20.88 6.23 -1.66
C ASP A 194 -20.49 7.54 -0.93
N GLU A 195 -19.47 7.51 -0.07
CA GLU A 195 -19.03 8.70 0.67
C GLU A 195 -18.58 9.83 -0.25
N ALA A 196 -18.67 11.08 0.21
CA ALA A 196 -18.17 12.21 -0.56
C ALA A 196 -16.65 12.09 -0.82
N ASP A 197 -16.20 12.62 -1.96
CA ASP A 197 -14.79 12.67 -2.29
C ASP A 197 -14.00 13.39 -1.19
N ASN A 198 -12.86 12.80 -0.85
CA ASN A 198 -11.93 13.31 0.14
C ASN A 198 -10.50 13.05 -0.32
N TYR A 199 -9.53 13.57 0.42
CA TYR A 199 -8.12 13.48 0.05
C TYR A 199 -7.57 12.04 0.04
N PHE A 200 -8.06 11.19 0.95
CA PHE A 200 -7.43 9.91 1.25
C PHE A 200 -7.96 8.72 0.45
N ALA A 201 -9.09 8.88 -0.22
CA ALA A 201 -9.79 7.80 -0.91
C ALA A 201 -9.91 8.06 -2.41
N ILE A 202 -10.01 6.98 -3.19
CA ILE A 202 -10.21 7.09 -4.64
C ILE A 202 -11.50 7.88 -4.95
N PRO A 203 -11.46 8.86 -5.87
CA PRO A 203 -12.64 9.65 -6.23
C PRO A 203 -13.80 8.80 -6.77
N SER A 204 -15.02 9.22 -6.43
CA SER A 204 -16.27 8.46 -6.56
C SER A 204 -16.51 7.80 -7.92
N PRO A 205 -16.33 8.47 -9.08
CA PRO A 205 -16.59 7.84 -10.37
C PRO A 205 -15.68 6.63 -10.65
N ARG A 206 -14.39 6.74 -10.32
CA ARG A 206 -13.40 5.68 -10.53
C ARG A 206 -13.52 4.59 -9.46
N ARG A 207 -13.75 5.01 -8.22
CA ARG A 207 -14.03 4.11 -7.10
C ARG A 207 -15.20 3.18 -7.38
N GLN A 208 -16.33 3.71 -7.84
CA GLN A 208 -17.52 2.89 -8.10
C GLN A 208 -17.25 1.87 -9.22
N GLN A 209 -16.59 2.30 -10.29
CA GLN A 209 -16.22 1.41 -11.39
C GLN A 209 -15.33 0.25 -10.92
N ILE A 210 -14.35 0.53 -10.05
CA ILE A 210 -13.49 -0.52 -9.48
C ILE A 210 -14.33 -1.43 -8.56
N ILE A 211 -15.09 -0.89 -7.61
CA ILE A 211 -15.91 -1.67 -6.66
C ILE A 211 -16.89 -2.60 -7.40
N ASP A 212 -17.57 -2.10 -8.43
CA ASP A 212 -18.52 -2.89 -9.22
C ASP A 212 -17.82 -4.10 -9.88
N MET A 213 -16.60 -3.89 -10.38
CA MET A 213 -15.77 -4.96 -10.95
C MET A 213 -15.35 -5.97 -9.88
N LEU A 214 -14.88 -5.51 -8.72
CA LEU A 214 -14.47 -6.39 -7.62
C LEU A 214 -15.64 -7.25 -7.11
N ASP A 215 -16.84 -6.68 -7.01
CA ASP A 215 -18.05 -7.43 -6.63
C ASP A 215 -18.50 -8.40 -7.72
N HIS A 216 -18.47 -7.99 -8.99
CA HIS A 216 -18.80 -8.86 -10.11
C HIS A 216 -17.94 -10.14 -10.10
N PHE A 217 -16.63 -9.97 -9.93
CA PHE A 217 -15.68 -11.07 -9.92
C PHE A 217 -15.49 -11.72 -8.54
N LYS A 218 -16.26 -11.33 -7.51
CA LYS A 218 -16.22 -11.94 -6.17
C LYS A 218 -14.82 -11.97 -5.56
N VAL A 219 -14.17 -10.80 -5.56
CA VAL A 219 -12.89 -10.58 -4.89
C VAL A 219 -13.01 -10.84 -3.39
N SER A 220 -11.99 -11.43 -2.77
CA SER A 220 -12.01 -11.76 -1.35
C SER A 220 -11.60 -10.56 -0.49
N ALA A 221 -10.52 -9.88 -0.87
CA ALA A 221 -10.03 -8.73 -0.11
C ALA A 221 -9.23 -7.73 -0.96
N VAL A 222 -9.17 -6.50 -0.47
CA VAL A 222 -8.37 -5.39 -0.98
C VAL A 222 -7.50 -4.87 0.16
N PHE A 223 -6.19 -4.80 -0.06
CA PHE A 223 -5.22 -4.32 0.91
C PHE A 223 -4.62 -2.99 0.46
N SER A 224 -4.59 -2.01 1.37
CA SER A 224 -4.09 -0.65 1.14
C SER A 224 -3.13 -0.16 2.23
N GLY A 225 -2.40 0.91 1.92
CA GLY A 225 -1.61 1.71 2.86
C GLY A 225 -2.22 3.10 3.03
N HIS A 226 -1.40 4.14 2.86
CA HIS A 226 -1.73 5.55 2.67
C HIS A 226 -2.28 6.28 3.90
N LEU A 227 -3.07 5.61 4.73
CA LEU A 227 -3.72 6.27 5.87
C LEU A 227 -2.80 6.45 7.07
N HIS A 228 -1.67 5.74 7.12
CA HIS A 228 -0.80 5.65 8.30
C HIS A 228 -1.56 5.31 9.60
N ARG A 229 -2.64 4.54 9.45
CA ARG A 229 -3.46 3.97 10.51
C ARG A 229 -4.24 2.78 9.96
N ASN A 230 -4.72 1.92 10.86
CA ASN A 230 -5.54 0.80 10.48
C ASN A 230 -6.97 1.27 10.13
N ASN A 231 -7.50 0.77 9.02
CA ASN A 231 -8.91 0.96 8.66
C ASN A 231 -9.47 -0.36 8.08
N TYR A 232 -10.59 -0.81 8.64
CA TYR A 232 -11.20 -2.09 8.28
C TYR A 232 -12.64 -1.86 7.84
N ARG A 233 -12.96 -2.26 6.62
CA ARG A 233 -14.32 -2.20 6.07
C ARG A 233 -14.69 -3.51 5.40
N SER A 234 -15.98 -3.73 5.25
CA SER A 234 -16.51 -4.82 4.45
C SER A 234 -17.68 -4.33 3.62
N LEU A 235 -17.75 -4.79 2.37
CA LEU A 235 -18.83 -4.51 1.45
C LEU A 235 -19.04 -5.73 0.56
N ASN A 236 -20.27 -6.23 0.47
CA ASN A 236 -20.66 -7.38 -0.37
C ASN A 236 -19.81 -8.64 -0.17
N GLY A 237 -19.29 -8.85 1.06
CA GLY A 237 -18.43 -9.99 1.39
C GLY A 237 -16.96 -9.80 1.01
N ILE A 238 -16.57 -8.62 0.51
CA ILE A 238 -15.18 -8.23 0.26
C ILE A 238 -14.65 -7.48 1.48
N GLU A 239 -13.47 -7.84 1.96
CA GLU A 239 -12.76 -7.08 3.00
C GLU A 239 -11.88 -5.98 2.40
N TYR A 240 -11.92 -4.79 2.98
CA TYR A 240 -11.08 -3.65 2.61
C TYR A 240 -10.23 -3.28 3.81
N ILE A 241 -8.92 -3.47 3.68
CA ILE A 241 -7.97 -3.48 4.80
C ILE A 241 -6.86 -2.47 4.50
N SER A 242 -6.96 -1.28 5.10
CA SER A 242 -5.83 -0.36 5.19
C SER A 242 -4.98 -0.70 6.40
N SER A 243 -3.69 -0.89 6.20
CA SER A 243 -2.74 -1.15 7.28
C SER A 243 -2.09 0.13 7.77
N GLY A 244 -1.82 0.17 9.08
CA GLY A 244 -0.91 1.16 9.64
C GLY A 244 0.50 1.05 9.02
N PRO A 245 1.32 2.09 9.22
CA PRO A 245 2.58 2.22 8.51
C PRO A 245 3.67 1.41 9.20
N VAL A 246 4.67 0.98 8.44
CA VAL A 246 5.95 0.59 9.01
C VAL A 246 6.67 1.82 9.55
N GLY A 247 6.58 2.95 8.84
CA GLY A 247 7.16 4.24 9.22
C GLY A 247 6.29 5.00 10.22
N TYR A 248 5.99 6.25 9.92
CA TYR A 248 5.42 7.20 10.88
C TYR A 248 3.89 7.05 11.07
N PRO A 249 3.35 6.76 12.26
CA PRO A 249 1.90 6.69 12.47
C PRO A 249 1.24 8.08 12.50
N LEU A 250 0.08 8.22 11.84
CA LEU A 250 -0.72 9.45 11.81
C LEU A 250 -1.99 9.35 12.67
N ASP A 251 -2.06 8.38 13.57
CA ASP A 251 -3.18 8.22 14.50
C ASP A 251 -2.74 7.46 15.76
N ALA A 252 -3.68 6.87 16.49
CA ALA A 252 -3.43 6.09 17.70
C ALA A 252 -2.67 4.79 17.45
N ASP A 253 -2.78 4.19 16.26
CA ASP A 253 -2.09 2.95 15.91
C ASP A 253 -0.55 3.10 15.97
N PRO A 254 0.20 2.07 16.39
CA PRO A 254 1.66 2.10 16.37
C PRO A 254 2.21 1.78 14.97
N SER A 255 3.50 2.05 14.77
CA SER A 255 4.24 1.48 13.64
C SER A 255 4.19 -0.05 13.69
N GLY A 256 3.96 -0.71 12.56
CA GLY A 256 3.64 -2.13 12.58
C GLY A 256 3.66 -2.83 11.22
N ILE A 257 3.38 -4.13 11.25
CA ILE A 257 3.19 -4.98 10.08
C ILE A 257 1.89 -5.78 10.23
N ARG A 258 1.29 -6.18 9.11
CA ARG A 258 0.14 -7.08 9.13
C ARG A 258 0.52 -8.47 8.64
N ILE A 259 0.19 -9.47 9.44
CA ILE A 259 0.25 -10.86 9.03
C ILE A 259 -1.12 -11.27 8.50
N VAL A 260 -1.13 -11.94 7.35
CA VAL A 260 -2.33 -12.45 6.71
C VAL A 260 -2.16 -13.95 6.45
N ASP A 261 -3.14 -14.73 6.89
CA ASP A 261 -3.25 -16.16 6.68
C ASP A 261 -4.51 -16.40 5.80
N LEU A 262 -4.31 -17.02 4.62
CA LEU A 262 -5.37 -17.38 3.67
C LEU A 262 -5.47 -18.90 3.58
N ASP A 263 -6.67 -19.46 3.75
CA ASP A 263 -6.88 -20.90 3.65
C ASP A 263 -8.23 -21.26 2.99
N GLY A 264 -8.60 -22.54 3.00
CA GLY A 264 -9.88 -23.00 2.41
C GLY A 264 -11.14 -22.38 3.03
N ASN A 265 -11.04 -21.80 4.22
CA ASN A 265 -12.15 -21.25 5.00
C ASN A 265 -12.27 -19.73 4.88
N GLY A 266 -11.21 -19.04 4.45
CA GLY A 266 -11.24 -17.60 4.29
C GLY A 266 -9.91 -16.91 4.58
N LEU A 267 -10.01 -15.66 5.01
CA LEU A 267 -8.92 -14.76 5.35
C LEU A 267 -8.93 -14.51 6.87
N ASP A 268 -7.78 -14.68 7.51
CA ASP A 268 -7.51 -14.20 8.86
C ASP A 268 -6.32 -13.23 8.83
N HIS A 269 -6.38 -12.16 9.60
CA HIS A 269 -5.30 -11.17 9.61
C HIS A 269 -5.18 -10.45 10.95
N ARG A 270 -3.94 -10.09 11.29
CA ARG A 270 -3.63 -9.36 12.54
C ARG A 270 -2.52 -8.36 12.32
N TYR A 271 -2.66 -7.19 12.94
CA TYR A 271 -1.63 -6.15 12.94
C TYR A 271 -0.75 -6.31 14.17
N ILE A 272 0.57 -6.23 13.98
CA ILE A 272 1.58 -6.44 15.02
C ILE A 272 2.44 -5.18 15.11
N SER A 273 2.58 -4.66 16.34
CA SER A 273 3.46 -3.54 16.64
C SER A 273 4.93 -3.89 16.42
N LEU A 274 5.69 -2.95 15.87
CA LEU A 274 7.16 -2.99 15.81
C LEU A 274 7.82 -2.25 17.00
N GLU A 275 7.01 -1.55 17.80
CA GLU A 275 7.42 -0.86 19.03
C GLU A 275 7.45 -1.80 20.24
#